data_AF-A0A1V5J6T7-F1
#
_entry.id   AF-A0A1V5J6T7-F1
#
_cell.length_a   1.000
_cell.length_b   1.000
_cell.length_c   1.000
_cell.angle_alpha   90.00
_cell.angle_beta   90.00
_cell.angle_gamma   90.00
#
_symmetry.space_group_name_H-M   'P 1'
#
loop_
_entity.id
_entity.type
_entity.pdbx_description
1 polymer ?
#
loop_
_entity_poly.entity_id
_entity_poly.type
_entity_poly.pdbx_seq_one_letter_code
_entity_poly.pdbx_strand_id
1 'polypeptide(L)'
;MTDFGFFAVAALGGAVLAGAVLSPALLPYLPGRAFSVKGFFIGAITAVALLYLRGMNFSTWPDRIEALSWIFIVPAIASYLAMNFTGASTYTSFSGVKKEMRFALPIQICAAVGGALLWLTSRVIS
;
A
#
# COMPACT_ATOMS: atom_id res chain seq x y z
N MET A 1 -9.63 -0.19 -23.63
CA MET A 1 -9.06 -1.45 -23.08
C MET A 1 -7.64 -1.27 -22.54
N THR A 2 -6.84 -0.33 -23.07
CA THR A 2 -5.46 -0.07 -22.64
C THR A 2 -5.32 0.80 -21.38
N ASP A 3 -6.31 1.64 -21.07
CA ASP A 3 -6.22 2.61 -19.95
C ASP A 3 -6.20 1.93 -18.56
N PHE A 4 -6.90 0.81 -18.43
CA PHE A 4 -6.98 0.07 -17.17
C PHE A 4 -5.66 -0.59 -16.79
N GLY A 5 -4.95 -1.15 -17.77
CA GLY A 5 -3.63 -1.77 -17.57
C GLY A 5 -2.57 -0.73 -17.22
N PHE A 6 -2.58 0.40 -17.92
CA PHE A 6 -1.67 1.50 -17.65
C PHE A 6 -1.84 2.06 -16.24
N PHE A 7 -3.10 2.23 -15.78
CA PHE A 7 -3.36 2.64 -14.40
C PHE A 7 -2.87 1.62 -13.37
N ALA A 8 -3.06 0.32 -13.61
CA ALA A 8 -2.59 -0.70 -12.69
C ALA A 8 -1.05 -0.69 -12.54
N VAL A 9 -0.33 -0.50 -13.65
CA VAL A 9 1.13 -0.33 -13.65
C VAL A 9 1.53 0.94 -12.91
N ALA A 10 0.85 2.06 -13.15
CA ALA A 10 1.11 3.32 -12.46
C ALA A 10 0.82 3.22 -10.94
N ALA A 11 -0.25 2.53 -10.55
CA ALA A 11 -0.62 2.35 -9.15
C ALA A 11 0.36 1.44 -8.41
N LEU A 12 0.78 0.34 -9.02
CA LEU A 12 1.83 -0.53 -8.47
C LEU A 12 3.18 0.20 -8.41
N GLY A 13 3.56 0.93 -9.46
CA GLY A 13 4.76 1.77 -9.47
C GLY A 13 4.72 2.83 -8.37
N GLY A 14 3.57 3.48 -8.19
CA GLY A 14 3.32 4.43 -7.10
C GLY A 14 3.42 3.79 -5.72
N ALA A 15 2.88 2.57 -5.54
CA ALA A 15 3.02 1.81 -4.29
C ALA A 15 4.48 1.48 -3.96
N VAL A 16 5.26 1.11 -4.98
CA VAL A 16 6.70 0.83 -4.83
C VAL A 16 7.45 2.12 -4.49
N LEU A 17 7.21 3.23 -5.20
CA LEU A 17 7.85 4.52 -4.90
C LEU A 17 7.47 5.01 -3.49
N ALA A 18 6.20 4.85 -3.10
CA ALA A 18 5.71 5.17 -1.76
C ALA A 18 6.44 4.38 -0.67
N GLY A 19 6.56 3.07 -0.84
CA GLY A 19 7.18 2.17 0.14
C GLY A 19 8.70 2.20 0.15
N ALA A 20 9.33 2.29 -1.02
CA ALA A 20 10.77 2.13 -1.20
C ALA A 20 11.56 3.44 -1.23
N VAL A 21 10.92 4.56 -1.59
CA VAL A 21 11.62 5.86 -1.74
C VAL A 21 11.06 6.88 -0.75
N LEU A 22 9.75 7.10 -0.75
CA LEU A 22 9.10 8.07 0.13
C LEU A 22 9.16 7.62 1.60
N SER A 23 8.93 6.33 1.87
CA SER A 23 9.00 5.80 3.24
C SER A 23 10.35 6.05 3.91
N PRO A 24 11.51 5.64 3.33
CA PRO A 24 12.81 5.95 3.92
C PRO A 24 13.15 7.45 3.92
N ALA A 25 12.76 8.19 2.88
CA ALA A 25 13.03 9.64 2.81
C ALA A 25 12.29 10.44 3.90
N LEU A 26 11.07 10.03 4.27
CA LEU A 26 10.29 10.66 5.33
C LEU A 26 10.46 10.00 6.72
N LEU A 27 11.33 9.00 6.87
CA LEU A 27 11.62 8.39 8.18
C LEU A 27 11.96 9.38 9.31
N PRO A 28 12.76 10.46 9.10
CA PRO A 28 13.10 11.37 10.18
C PRO A 28 11.92 12.23 10.66
N TYR A 29 10.89 12.41 9.82
CA TYR A 29 9.73 13.26 10.13
C TYR A 29 8.46 12.47 10.51
N LEU A 30 8.41 11.16 10.25
CA LEU A 30 7.19 10.40 10.53
C LEU A 30 7.07 9.99 12.02
N PRO A 31 5.95 10.31 12.69
CA PRO A 31 5.68 9.89 14.07
C PRO A 31 5.40 8.38 14.15
N GLY A 32 5.90 7.75 15.21
CA GLY A 32 5.64 6.33 15.52
C GLY A 32 6.91 5.48 15.60
N ARG A 33 6.90 4.48 16.50
CA ARG A 33 8.01 3.53 16.69
C ARG A 33 8.05 2.44 15.62
N ALA A 34 6.90 2.11 15.02
CA ALA A 34 6.75 1.00 14.08
C ALA A 34 6.92 1.42 12.62
N PHE A 35 7.82 0.75 11.90
CA PHE A 35 8.04 0.98 10.47
C PHE A 35 6.83 0.60 9.61
N SER A 36 6.08 -0.43 10.03
CA SER A 36 4.86 -0.87 9.34
C SER A 36 3.77 0.20 9.32
N VAL A 37 3.58 0.90 10.45
CA VAL A 37 2.60 1.98 10.59
C VAL A 37 2.98 3.16 9.71
N LYS A 38 4.27 3.52 9.66
CA LYS A 38 4.77 4.59 8.80
C LYS A 38 4.52 4.32 7.32
N GLY A 39 4.88 3.11 6.85
CA GLY A 39 4.65 2.71 5.47
C GLY A 39 3.16 2.59 5.12
N PHE A 40 2.31 2.21 6.08
CA PHE A 40 0.85 2.21 5.89
C PHE A 40 0.30 3.61 5.63
N PHE A 41 0.70 4.61 6.43
CA PHE A 41 0.22 5.99 6.23
C PHE A 41 0.66 6.57 4.88
N ILE A 42 1.92 6.39 4.50
CA ILE A 42 2.44 6.88 3.21
C ILE A 42 1.75 6.15 2.06
N GLY A 43 1.57 4.84 2.17
CA GLY A 43 0.83 4.06 1.19
C GLY A 43 -0.63 4.47 1.08
N ALA A 44 -1.32 4.75 2.19
CA ALA A 44 -2.71 5.20 2.20
C ALA A 44 -2.87 6.57 1.53
N ILE A 45 -1.98 7.53 1.84
CA ILE A 45 -1.96 8.83 1.16
C ILE A 45 -1.74 8.66 -0.34
N THR A 46 -0.80 7.78 -0.72
CA THR A 46 -0.51 7.51 -2.14
C THR A 46 -1.70 6.86 -2.84
N ALA A 47 -2.40 5.92 -2.18
CA ALA A 47 -3.60 5.28 -2.71
C ALA A 47 -4.70 6.32 -2.99
N VAL A 48 -4.96 7.20 -2.02
CA VAL A 48 -5.97 8.27 -2.17
C VAL A 48 -5.58 9.25 -3.27
N ALA A 49 -4.30 9.65 -3.35
CA ALA A 49 -3.80 10.52 -4.40
C ALA A 49 -3.96 9.89 -5.79
N LEU A 50 -3.65 8.59 -5.95
CA LEU A 50 -3.83 7.86 -7.20
C LEU A 50 -5.31 7.76 -7.62
N LEU A 51 -6.20 7.51 -6.66
CA LEU A 51 -7.65 7.48 -6.92
C LEU A 51 -8.20 8.84 -7.33
N TYR A 52 -7.70 9.91 -6.70
CA TYR A 52 -8.05 11.29 -7.07
C TYR A 52 -7.56 11.64 -8.47
N LEU A 53 -6.31 11.29 -8.80
CA LEU A 53 -5.71 11.55 -10.12
C LEU A 53 -6.42 10.78 -11.25
N ARG A 54 -6.94 9.58 -10.94
CA ARG A 54 -7.72 8.78 -11.90
C ARG A 54 -9.09 9.40 -12.21
N GLY A 55 -9.60 10.28 -11.36
CA GLY A 55 -10.95 10.82 -11.52
C GLY A 55 -12.03 9.73 -11.44
N MET A 56 -11.86 8.76 -10.54
CA MET A 56 -12.79 7.64 -10.40
C MET A 56 -14.19 8.15 -10.06
N ASN A 57 -15.13 7.96 -10.99
CA ASN A 57 -16.54 8.20 -10.73
C ASN A 57 -17.08 7.05 -9.89
N PHE A 58 -17.39 7.30 -8.61
CA PHE A 58 -18.06 6.34 -7.72
C PHE A 58 -19.53 6.06 -8.12
N SER A 59 -19.88 6.29 -9.38
CA SER A 59 -21.25 6.16 -9.89
C SER A 59 -21.61 4.72 -10.20
N THR A 60 -20.63 3.85 -10.47
CA THR A 60 -20.87 2.43 -10.76
C THR A 60 -20.31 1.53 -9.66
N TRP A 61 -20.94 0.37 -9.45
CA TRP A 61 -20.49 -0.64 -8.49
C TRP A 61 -19.08 -1.17 -8.76
N PRO A 62 -18.69 -1.47 -10.01
CA PRO A 62 -17.34 -1.94 -10.31
C PRO A 62 -16.24 -0.94 -9.98
N ASP A 63 -16.48 0.36 -10.22
CA ASP A 63 -15.52 1.43 -9.90
C ASP A 63 -15.29 1.56 -8.38
N ARG A 64 -16.34 1.37 -7.57
CA ARG A 64 -16.21 1.37 -6.09
C ARG A 64 -15.38 0.21 -5.59
N ILE A 65 -15.61 -0.98 -6.14
CA ILE A 65 -14.88 -2.20 -5.77
C ILE A 65 -13.42 -2.06 -6.21
N GLU A 66 -13.17 -1.49 -7.40
CA GLU A 66 -11.81 -1.23 -7.87
C GLU A 66 -11.10 -0.20 -6.97
N ALA A 67 -11.75 0.89 -6.58
CA ALA A 67 -11.16 1.86 -5.66
C ALA A 67 -10.80 1.24 -4.30
N LEU A 68 -11.70 0.42 -3.75
CA LEU A 68 -11.47 -0.28 -2.50
C LEU A 68 -10.27 -1.23 -2.62
N SER A 69 -10.16 -1.96 -3.73
CA SER A 69 -9.04 -2.87 -3.97
C SER A 69 -7.68 -2.17 -3.91
N TRP A 70 -7.56 -0.99 -4.53
CA TRP A 70 -6.31 -0.22 -4.54
C TRP A 70 -5.98 0.37 -3.15
N ILE A 71 -6.99 0.75 -2.36
CA ILE A 71 -6.82 1.18 -0.96
C ILE A 71 -6.28 0.05 -0.08
N PHE A 72 -6.54 -1.21 -0.40
CA PHE A 72 -5.96 -2.33 0.35
C PHE A 72 -4.58 -2.73 -0.18
N ILE A 73 -4.38 -2.78 -1.51
CA ILE A 73 -3.14 -3.23 -2.14
C ILE A 73 -1.99 -2.23 -1.89
N VAL A 74 -2.21 -0.94 -2.19
CA VAL A 74 -1.13 0.07 -2.17
C VAL A 74 -0.52 0.23 -0.77
N PRO A 75 -1.31 0.38 0.32
CA PRO A 75 -0.75 0.49 1.66
C PRO A 75 -0.14 -0.82 2.18
N ALA A 76 -0.65 -1.98 1.76
CA ALA A 76 -0.05 -3.26 2.12
C ALA A 76 1.38 -3.38 1.54
N ILE A 77 1.54 -3.07 0.25
CA ILE A 77 2.85 -3.08 -0.43
C ILE A 77 3.78 -2.04 0.18
N ALA A 78 3.31 -0.81 0.37
CA ALA A 78 4.12 0.27 0.94
C ALA A 78 4.56 -0.02 2.39
N SER A 79 3.66 -0.58 3.20
CA SER A 79 3.94 -1.00 4.58
C SER A 79 4.94 -2.15 4.64
N TYR A 80 4.84 -3.12 3.75
CA TYR A 80 5.81 -4.22 3.64
C TYR A 80 7.20 -3.71 3.20
N LEU A 81 7.25 -2.86 2.17
CA LEU A 81 8.51 -2.26 1.70
C LEU A 81 9.17 -1.39 2.78
N ALA A 82 8.38 -0.62 3.54
CA ALA A 82 8.89 0.16 4.66
C ALA A 82 9.57 -0.72 5.72
N MET A 83 9.03 -1.92 5.98
CA MET A 83 9.62 -2.85 6.94
C MET A 83 10.96 -3.43 6.47
N ASN A 84 11.25 -3.44 5.16
CA ASN A 84 12.56 -3.86 4.66
C ASN A 84 13.69 -2.88 5.07
N PHE A 85 13.37 -1.64 5.47
CA PHE A 85 14.36 -0.68 5.98
C PHE A 85 14.67 -0.81 7.47
N THR A 86 14.01 -1.74 8.18
CA THR A 86 14.29 -2.01 9.61
C THR A 86 15.74 -2.48 9.86
N GLY A 87 16.42 -3.06 8.86
CA GLY A 87 17.82 -3.47 8.93
C GLY A 87 18.86 -2.38 8.60
N ALA A 88 18.44 -1.24 8.05
CA ALA A 88 19.32 -0.15 7.62
C ALA A 88 19.37 1.03 8.62
N SER A 89 18.51 1.00 9.65
CA SER A 89 18.39 2.09 10.63
C SER A 89 18.99 1.69 11.98
N THR A 90 19.69 2.61 12.64
CA THR A 90 20.24 2.45 14.00
C THR A 90 19.17 2.44 15.10
N TYR A 91 17.89 2.42 14.74
CA TYR A 91 16.76 2.70 15.63
C TYR A 91 16.08 1.45 16.21
N THR A 92 16.41 0.22 15.81
CA THR A 92 15.67 -0.97 16.25
C THR A 92 16.54 -2.16 16.67
N SER A 93 16.18 -2.81 17.78
CA SER A 93 16.72 -4.13 18.16
C SER A 93 15.98 -5.25 17.41
N PHE A 94 16.70 -6.33 17.06
CA PHE A 94 16.14 -7.50 16.35
C PHE A 94 14.88 -8.08 17.01
N SER A 95 14.78 -8.04 18.34
CA SER A 95 13.62 -8.53 19.09
C SER A 95 12.37 -7.67 18.94
N GLY A 96 12.53 -6.34 18.82
CA GLY A 96 11.42 -5.41 18.57
C GLY A 96 10.83 -5.59 17.17
N VAL A 97 11.69 -5.69 16.15
CA VAL A 97 11.28 -5.90 14.76
C VAL A 97 10.56 -7.25 14.59
N LYS A 98 11.08 -8.33 15.19
CA LYS A 98 10.43 -9.65 15.13
C LYS A 98 9.01 -9.64 15.72
N LYS A 99 8.79 -8.84 16.77
CA LYS A 99 7.46 -8.66 17.37
C LYS A 99 6.54 -7.87 16.44
N GLU A 100 7.01 -6.80 15.82
CA GLU A 100 6.23 -6.04 14.83
C GLU A 100 5.88 -6.89 13.60
N MET A 101 6.86 -7.61 13.05
CA MET A 101 6.67 -8.50 11.90
C MET A 101 5.59 -9.54 12.17
N ARG A 102 5.56 -10.14 13.36
CA ARG A 102 4.57 -11.17 13.70
C ARG A 102 3.12 -10.69 13.57
N PHE A 103 2.85 -9.41 13.80
CA PHE A 103 1.51 -8.83 13.68
C PHE A 103 1.28 -8.13 12.33
N ALA A 104 2.27 -7.40 11.81
CA ALA A 104 2.12 -6.61 10.60
C ALA A 104 2.07 -7.46 9.33
N LEU A 105 2.93 -8.48 9.20
CA LEU A 105 2.99 -9.33 8.00
C LEU A 105 1.67 -10.03 7.67
N PRO A 106 1.00 -10.74 8.61
CA PRO A 106 -0.26 -11.41 8.28
C PRO A 106 -1.34 -10.42 7.85
N ILE A 107 -1.39 -9.24 8.49
CA ILE A 107 -2.35 -8.18 8.12
C ILE A 107 -2.07 -7.65 6.69
N GLN A 108 -0.80 -7.39 6.37
CA GLN A 108 -0.39 -6.96 5.03
C GLN A 108 -0.72 -7.99 3.96
N ILE A 109 -0.47 -9.28 4.24
CA ILE A 109 -0.80 -10.38 3.32
C ILE A 109 -2.32 -10.46 3.11
N CYS A 110 -3.10 -10.44 4.19
CA CYS A 110 -4.56 -10.46 4.10
C CYS A 110 -5.11 -9.26 3.33
N ALA A 111 -4.54 -8.07 3.54
CA ALA A 111 -4.92 -6.86 2.81
C ALA A 111 -4.56 -6.94 1.32
N ALA A 112 -3.34 -7.40 0.99
CA ALA A 112 -2.91 -7.55 -0.40
C ALA A 112 -3.74 -8.60 -1.15
N VAL A 113 -3.97 -9.76 -0.53
CA VAL A 113 -4.78 -10.85 -1.11
C VAL A 113 -6.25 -10.43 -1.23
N GLY A 114 -6.83 -9.86 -0.18
CA GLY A 114 -8.21 -9.36 -0.20
C GLY A 114 -8.41 -8.27 -1.25
N GLY A 115 -7.46 -7.34 -1.36
CA GLY A 115 -7.44 -6.33 -2.40
C GLY A 115 -7.33 -6.94 -3.81
N ALA A 116 -6.45 -7.91 -4.02
CA ALA A 116 -6.32 -8.58 -5.33
C ALA A 116 -7.61 -9.31 -5.75
N LEU A 117 -8.28 -9.98 -4.80
CA LEU A 117 -9.57 -10.63 -5.04
C LEU A 117 -10.67 -9.61 -5.38
N LEU A 118 -10.73 -8.47 -4.66
CA LEU A 118 -11.64 -7.38 -4.97
C LEU A 118 -11.38 -6.79 -6.36
N TRP A 119 -10.11 -6.63 -6.74
CA TRP A 119 -9.76 -6.13 -8.06
C TRP A 119 -10.22 -7.10 -9.17
N LEU A 120 -10.01 -8.41 -8.97
CA LEU A 120 -10.49 -9.45 -9.88
C LEU A 120 -12.02 -9.46 -10.00
N THR A 121 -12.75 -9.36 -8.89
CA THR A 121 -14.23 -9.34 -8.94
C THR A 121 -14.74 -8.10 -9.64
N SER A 122 -14.12 -6.93 -9.41
CA SER A 122 -14.43 -5.73 -10.19
C SER A 122 -14.24 -5.97 -11.70
N ARG A 123 -13.18 -6.65 -12.11
CA ARG A 123 -12.91 -6.97 -13.53
C ARG A 123 -13.89 -7.96 -14.15
N VAL A 124 -14.43 -8.90 -13.38
CA VAL A 124 -15.43 -9.86 -13.87
C VAL A 124 -16.80 -9.19 -14.04
N ILE A 125 -17.09 -8.14 -13.26
CA ILE A 125 -18.38 -7.44 -13.25
C ILE A 125 -18.39 -6.22 -14.20
N SER A 126 -17.22 -5.66 -14.53
CA SER A 126 -17.04 -4.52 -15.45
C SER A 126 -17.16 -4.93 -16.92
#